data_AF-A0A3D8HAA3-F1
#
_entry.id   AF-A0A3D8HAA3-F1
#
_cell.length_a   1.000
_cell.length_b   1.000
_cell.length_c   1.000
_cell.angle_alpha   90.00
_cell.angle_beta   90.00
_cell.angle_gamma   90.00
#
_symmetry.space_group_name_H-M   'P 1'
#
loop_
_entity.id
_entity.type
_entity.pdbx_description
1 polymer ?
#
loop_
_entity_poly.entity_id
_entity_poly.type
_entity_poly.pdbx_seq_one_letter_code
_entity_poly.pdbx_strand_id
1 'polypeptide(L)'
;MTILNNPFVTSGYASPEYFCDREEETKTLLRWLVNENNVAIISTRRMGKTGLIEHCFHQPEIKEEYYTFLIDIYATKTLRDFVFQLGKAILNTLKPKGRKAWELFLNTLVSVRAGFSLDLSGLPSWNIELGDIKSPAVTLDEIFRYLEQADKPCIVAIDEFQQVAGYPEKSIEAELRTLIQHCRNAHFIFAGSQRHLMGEMFISPARPFYQSVSIMHLKAIDLNAYIEFASSHFLTSGKKIDTEVIYSLHERFEGITWYIQKLLNVLFAMTPKGETCNTSMVNAALEFVLDSYSFSYSELLFQLPEKQKELLVAICKEGHATALTSGKFIHRYSLPSASSVQSALKGLLEKDFVTREKNEYLVYDRFFAEWLRRRF
;
A
#
# COMPACT_ATOMS: atom_id res chain seq x y z
N MET A 1 16.91 12.36 -17.24
CA MET A 1 15.98 12.39 -16.08
C MET A 1 14.87 13.36 -16.42
N THR A 2 13.61 12.97 -16.20
CA THR A 2 12.46 13.86 -16.38
C THR A 2 12.34 14.71 -15.12
N ILE A 3 12.58 16.02 -15.24
CA ILE A 3 12.40 16.94 -14.12
C ILE A 3 10.90 17.16 -13.92
N LEU A 4 10.39 16.88 -12.72
CA LEU A 4 8.99 17.11 -12.40
C LEU A 4 8.76 18.59 -12.11
N ASN A 5 7.65 19.13 -12.60
CA ASN A 5 7.27 20.52 -12.30
C ASN A 5 6.91 20.72 -10.81
N ASN A 6 6.40 19.66 -10.16
CA ASN A 6 6.13 19.64 -8.73
C ASN A 6 6.89 18.45 -8.12
N PRO A 7 7.85 18.68 -7.21
CA PRO A 7 8.69 17.62 -6.68
C PRO A 7 7.98 16.72 -5.65
N PHE A 8 6.80 17.13 -5.16
CA PHE A 8 6.03 16.37 -4.17
C PHE A 8 5.07 15.42 -4.88
N VAL A 9 5.48 14.16 -5.04
CA VAL A 9 4.75 13.17 -5.82
C VAL A 9 3.53 12.66 -5.05
N THR A 10 2.37 12.62 -5.70
CA THR A 10 1.11 12.16 -5.08
C THR A 10 0.62 10.81 -5.60
N SER A 11 1.33 10.22 -6.58
CA SER A 11 1.00 8.94 -7.20
C SER A 11 2.26 8.16 -7.58
N GLY A 12 2.42 6.97 -7.00
CA GLY A 12 3.51 6.04 -7.34
C GLY A 12 4.91 6.56 -7.01
N TYR A 13 5.91 5.76 -7.37
CA TYR A 13 7.32 6.14 -7.35
C TYR A 13 7.72 6.89 -8.64
N ALA A 14 8.51 7.95 -8.51
CA ALA A 14 9.00 8.72 -9.66
C ALA A 14 10.50 8.51 -9.90
N SER A 15 11.34 8.87 -8.91
CA SER A 15 12.79 8.69 -8.95
C SER A 15 13.36 8.81 -7.53
N PRO A 16 14.64 8.45 -7.31
CA PRO A 16 15.32 8.65 -6.03
C PRO A 16 15.27 10.10 -5.55
N GLU A 17 15.35 11.09 -6.45
CA GLU A 17 15.38 12.51 -6.09
C GLU A 17 14.07 13.00 -5.43
N TYR A 18 12.96 12.33 -5.71
CA TYR A 18 11.63 12.67 -5.16
C TYR A 18 11.19 11.70 -4.06
N PHE A 19 12.06 10.79 -3.64
CA PHE A 19 11.79 9.84 -2.56
C PHE A 19 12.37 10.36 -1.25
N CYS A 20 11.49 10.79 -0.35
CA CYS A 20 11.89 11.39 0.93
C CYS A 20 12.35 10.32 1.92
N ASP A 21 13.58 10.49 2.45
CA ASP A 21 14.15 9.66 3.51
C ASP A 21 14.17 8.15 3.16
N ARG A 22 14.12 7.28 4.18
CA ARG A 22 14.14 5.81 4.10
C ARG A 22 15.51 5.23 3.75
N GLU A 23 16.59 5.94 4.02
CA GLU A 23 17.94 5.45 3.72
C GLU A 23 18.27 4.16 4.48
N GLU A 24 17.99 4.12 5.79
CA GLU A 24 18.26 2.95 6.62
C GLU A 24 17.30 1.79 6.32
N GLU A 25 16.01 2.06 6.05
CA GLU A 25 15.09 1.03 5.59
C GLU A 25 15.48 0.47 4.22
N THR A 26 15.90 1.32 3.28
CA THR A 26 16.40 0.91 1.97
C THR A 26 17.62 0.02 2.12
N LYS A 27 18.62 0.48 2.88
CA LYS A 27 19.85 -0.28 3.16
C LYS A 27 19.57 -1.64 3.82
N THR A 28 18.65 -1.67 4.78
CA THR A 28 18.26 -2.90 5.48
C THR A 28 17.55 -3.86 4.54
N LEU A 29 16.60 -3.36 3.73
CA LEU A 29 15.85 -4.16 2.77
C LEU A 29 16.78 -4.73 1.69
N LEU A 30 17.64 -3.90 1.10
CA LEU A 30 18.66 -4.34 0.14
C LEU A 30 19.56 -5.43 0.74
N ARG A 31 20.05 -5.22 1.98
CA ARG A 31 20.88 -6.21 2.66
C ARG A 31 20.15 -7.56 2.77
N TRP A 32 18.88 -7.57 3.15
CA TRP A 32 18.14 -8.83 3.26
C TRP A 32 17.88 -9.50 1.91
N LEU A 33 17.50 -8.71 0.89
CA LEU A 33 17.22 -9.22 -0.46
C LEU A 33 18.46 -9.79 -1.14
N VAL A 34 19.60 -9.09 -1.05
CA VAL A 34 20.88 -9.56 -1.60
C VAL A 34 21.40 -10.78 -0.83
N ASN A 35 21.03 -10.94 0.44
CA ASN A 35 21.27 -12.17 1.20
C ASN A 35 20.14 -13.18 1.09
N GLU A 36 19.34 -13.13 0.00
CA GLU A 36 18.39 -14.18 -0.37
C GLU A 36 17.27 -14.43 0.67
N ASN A 37 16.96 -13.42 1.49
CA ASN A 37 15.92 -13.54 2.52
C ASN A 37 14.55 -13.16 1.97
N ASN A 38 13.53 -13.89 2.38
CA ASN A 38 12.14 -13.43 2.30
C ASN A 38 11.89 -12.37 3.37
N VAL A 39 11.16 -11.31 3.01
CA VAL A 39 10.92 -10.14 3.87
C VAL A 39 9.43 -9.85 3.97
N ALA A 40 8.96 -9.46 5.16
CA ALA A 40 7.65 -8.85 5.34
C ALA A 40 7.78 -7.36 5.70
N ILE A 41 7.12 -6.49 4.94
CA ILE A 41 7.06 -5.05 5.20
C ILE A 41 5.68 -4.70 5.74
N ILE A 42 5.63 -4.35 7.02
CA ILE A 42 4.39 -4.15 7.77
C ILE A 42 4.29 -2.71 8.24
N SER A 43 3.29 -1.98 7.78
CA SER A 43 3.02 -0.61 8.25
C SER A 43 1.55 -0.26 8.06
N THR A 44 1.11 0.88 8.59
CA THR A 44 -0.22 1.40 8.26
C THR A 44 -0.31 1.75 6.77
N ARG A 45 -1.53 1.85 6.23
CA ARG A 45 -1.70 2.31 4.85
C ARG A 45 -1.08 3.70 4.67
N ARG A 46 -0.72 4.02 3.42
CA ARG A 46 -0.22 5.36 3.03
C ARG A 46 1.13 5.78 3.62
N MET A 47 1.88 4.85 4.23
CA MET A 47 3.25 5.05 4.75
C MET A 47 4.37 4.92 3.70
N GLY A 48 4.04 4.63 2.43
CA GLY A 48 5.03 4.53 1.35
C GLY A 48 5.71 3.16 1.18
N LYS A 49 5.07 2.05 1.61
CA LYS A 49 5.60 0.68 1.41
C LYS A 49 5.95 0.39 -0.04
N THR A 50 4.99 0.56 -0.94
CA THR A 50 5.13 0.32 -2.38
C THR A 50 6.26 1.17 -2.95
N GLY A 51 6.31 2.45 -2.58
CA GLY A 51 7.39 3.37 -2.99
C GLY A 51 8.78 2.92 -2.51
N LEU A 52 8.91 2.38 -1.30
CA LEU A 52 10.17 1.81 -0.79
C LEU A 52 10.60 0.57 -1.60
N ILE A 53 9.66 -0.31 -1.93
CA ILE A 53 9.92 -1.51 -2.74
C ILE A 53 10.37 -1.10 -4.13
N GLU A 54 9.63 -0.21 -4.79
CA GLU A 54 10.00 0.32 -6.10
C GLU A 54 11.35 1.02 -6.05
N HIS A 55 11.63 1.81 -5.01
CA HIS A 55 12.92 2.46 -4.82
C HIS A 55 14.05 1.43 -4.75
N CYS A 56 13.90 0.36 -3.97
CA CYS A 56 14.88 -0.73 -3.88
C CYS A 56 15.06 -1.44 -5.22
N PHE A 57 14.00 -1.67 -5.98
CA PHE A 57 14.07 -2.29 -7.32
C PHE A 57 14.86 -1.44 -8.32
N HIS A 58 14.95 -0.13 -8.11
CA HIS A 58 15.73 0.78 -8.94
C HIS A 58 17.21 0.88 -8.53
N GLN A 59 17.60 0.33 -7.38
CA GLN A 59 18.99 0.33 -6.93
C GLN A 59 19.84 -0.59 -7.82
N PRO A 60 21.09 -0.22 -8.16
CA PRO A 60 21.92 -0.98 -9.08
C PRO A 60 22.04 -2.46 -8.73
N GLU A 61 22.24 -2.76 -7.44
CA GLU A 61 22.41 -4.11 -6.90
C GLU A 61 21.21 -5.03 -7.17
N ILE A 62 20.01 -4.45 -7.32
CA ILE A 62 18.79 -5.19 -7.62
C ILE A 62 18.47 -5.14 -9.11
N LYS A 63 18.51 -3.95 -9.70
CA LYS A 63 18.07 -3.68 -11.08
C LYS A 63 18.87 -4.47 -12.12
N GLU A 64 20.16 -4.67 -11.88
CA GLU A 64 21.07 -5.30 -12.83
C GLU A 64 21.06 -6.83 -12.72
N GLU A 65 20.92 -7.34 -11.50
CA GLU A 65 21.07 -8.76 -11.17
C GLU A 65 19.74 -9.52 -11.10
N TYR A 66 18.61 -8.86 -10.83
CA TYR A 66 17.33 -9.54 -10.56
C TYR A 66 16.23 -9.18 -11.56
N TYR A 67 15.30 -10.12 -11.76
CA TYR A 67 13.96 -9.78 -12.23
C TYR A 67 13.08 -9.39 -11.06
N THR A 68 12.53 -8.18 -11.11
CA THR A 68 11.69 -7.65 -10.04
C THR A 68 10.23 -7.60 -10.47
N PHE A 69 9.36 -8.24 -9.71
CA PHE A 69 7.91 -8.24 -9.94
C PHE A 69 7.21 -7.57 -8.78
N LEU A 70 6.28 -6.66 -9.05
CA LEU A 70 5.43 -6.02 -8.04
C LEU A 70 3.99 -6.34 -8.36
N ILE A 71 3.30 -7.00 -7.43
CA ILE A 71 1.95 -7.50 -7.60
C ILE A 71 1.08 -6.97 -6.46
N ASP A 72 0.16 -6.06 -6.78
CA ASP A 72 -0.90 -5.65 -5.85
C ASP A 72 -2.08 -6.63 -5.96
N ILE A 73 -2.42 -7.26 -4.84
CA ILE A 73 -3.51 -8.24 -4.74
C ILE A 73 -4.73 -7.70 -3.99
N TYR A 74 -4.80 -6.40 -3.70
CA TYR A 74 -5.88 -5.77 -2.93
C TYR A 74 -7.29 -6.12 -3.45
N ALA A 75 -7.46 -6.17 -4.77
CA ALA A 75 -8.76 -6.39 -5.42
C ALA A 75 -9.15 -7.88 -5.54
N THR A 76 -8.26 -8.79 -5.18
CA THR A 76 -8.46 -10.24 -5.38
C THR A 76 -9.26 -10.84 -4.23
N LYS A 77 -10.10 -11.84 -4.52
CA LYS A 77 -11.01 -12.46 -3.52
C LYS A 77 -10.90 -13.98 -3.45
N THR A 78 -10.20 -14.59 -4.40
CA THR A 78 -10.08 -16.04 -4.56
C THR A 78 -8.66 -16.40 -5.00
N LEU A 79 -8.29 -17.68 -4.87
CA LEU A 79 -7.03 -18.19 -5.42
C LEU A 79 -6.94 -17.96 -6.92
N ARG A 80 -8.06 -18.08 -7.64
CA ARG A 80 -8.13 -17.81 -9.08
C ARG A 80 -7.76 -16.36 -9.40
N ASP A 81 -8.32 -15.39 -8.66
CA ASP A 81 -8.02 -13.97 -8.86
C ASP A 81 -6.55 -13.67 -8.57
N PHE A 82 -5.99 -14.27 -7.52
CA PHE A 82 -4.59 -14.13 -7.16
C PHE A 82 -3.66 -14.65 -8.26
N VAL A 83 -3.90 -15.88 -8.74
CA VAL A 83 -3.10 -16.50 -9.81
C VAL A 83 -3.18 -15.70 -11.11
N PHE A 84 -4.37 -15.19 -11.44
CA PHE A 84 -4.56 -14.31 -12.58
C PHE A 84 -3.70 -13.05 -12.47
N GLN A 85 -3.79 -12.37 -11.33
CA GLN A 85 -3.11 -11.11 -11.11
C GLN A 85 -1.58 -11.29 -11.05
N LEU A 86 -1.11 -12.36 -10.42
CA LEU A 86 0.30 -12.74 -10.39
C LEU A 86 0.85 -12.99 -11.80
N GLY A 87 0.16 -13.83 -12.60
CA GLY A 87 0.59 -14.13 -13.95
C GLY A 87 0.57 -12.91 -14.87
N LYS A 88 -0.47 -12.08 -14.77
CA LYS A 88 -0.59 -10.82 -15.52
C LYS A 88 0.53 -9.85 -15.20
N ALA A 89 0.85 -9.67 -13.92
CA ALA A 89 1.93 -8.79 -13.48
C ALA A 89 3.29 -9.27 -13.99
N ILE A 90 3.59 -10.57 -13.85
CA ILE A 90 4.82 -11.17 -14.37
C ILE A 90 4.94 -10.96 -15.88
N LEU A 91 3.90 -11.27 -16.66
CA LEU A 91 3.97 -11.06 -18.12
C LEU A 91 4.23 -9.60 -18.46
N ASN A 92 3.50 -8.67 -17.85
CA ASN A 92 3.65 -7.24 -18.15
C ASN A 92 5.05 -6.72 -17.84
N THR A 93 5.70 -7.22 -16.79
CA THR A 93 7.10 -6.91 -16.47
C THR A 93 8.07 -7.51 -17.49
N LEU A 94 7.81 -8.71 -18.02
CA LEU A 94 8.68 -9.39 -18.98
C LEU A 94 8.55 -8.87 -20.41
N LYS A 95 7.39 -8.37 -20.83
CA LYS A 95 7.17 -7.79 -22.17
C LYS A 95 8.27 -6.80 -22.61
N PRO A 96 8.61 -5.75 -21.83
CA PRO A 96 9.65 -4.80 -22.22
C PRO A 96 11.07 -5.39 -22.18
N LYS A 97 11.28 -6.56 -21.57
CA LYS A 97 12.59 -7.23 -21.49
C LYS A 97 12.93 -8.05 -22.74
N GLY A 98 11.97 -8.20 -23.66
CA GLY A 98 12.17 -8.81 -24.98
C GLY A 98 11.52 -10.18 -25.13
N ARG A 99 11.48 -10.65 -26.38
CA ARG A 99 10.71 -11.82 -26.82
C ARG A 99 11.01 -13.11 -26.07
N LYS A 100 12.29 -13.42 -25.90
CA LYS A 100 12.74 -14.63 -25.22
C LYS A 100 12.24 -14.72 -23.78
N ALA A 101 12.25 -13.59 -23.05
CA ALA A 101 11.89 -13.54 -21.63
C ALA A 101 10.41 -13.87 -21.42
N TRP A 102 9.51 -13.24 -22.19
CA TRP A 102 8.09 -13.54 -22.07
C TRP A 102 7.71 -14.89 -22.70
N GLU A 103 8.35 -15.33 -23.79
CA GLU A 103 8.04 -16.64 -24.41
C GLU A 103 8.35 -17.79 -23.45
N LEU A 104 9.46 -17.68 -22.71
CA LEU A 104 9.80 -18.66 -21.68
C LEU A 104 8.68 -18.79 -20.66
N PHE A 105 8.19 -17.67 -20.11
CA PHE A 105 7.09 -17.67 -19.16
C PHE A 105 5.81 -18.30 -19.74
N LEU A 106 5.40 -17.87 -20.94
CA LEU A 106 4.19 -18.39 -21.58
C LEU A 106 4.27 -19.88 -21.89
N ASN A 107 5.46 -20.40 -22.24
CA ASN A 107 5.66 -21.81 -22.51
C ASN A 107 5.61 -22.67 -21.25
N THR A 108 5.92 -22.10 -20.08
CA THR A 108 5.76 -22.80 -18.78
C THR A 108 4.29 -22.89 -18.35
N LEU A 109 3.46 -21.93 -18.76
CA LEU A 109 2.03 -21.86 -18.44
C LEU A 109 1.16 -22.76 -19.34
N VAL A 110 1.41 -24.07 -19.31
CA VAL A 110 0.71 -25.06 -20.15
C VAL A 110 -0.79 -25.08 -19.88
N SER A 111 -1.19 -24.91 -18.61
CA SER A 111 -2.60 -24.95 -18.19
C SER A 111 -3.50 -23.88 -18.79
N VAL A 112 -2.93 -22.73 -19.20
CA VAL A 112 -3.65 -21.57 -19.75
C VAL A 112 -3.25 -21.24 -21.18
N ARG A 113 -2.49 -22.13 -21.83
CA ARG A 113 -1.86 -21.88 -23.14
C ARG A 113 -2.86 -21.53 -24.25
N ALA A 114 -4.07 -22.08 -24.19
CA ALA A 114 -5.12 -21.82 -25.17
C ALA A 114 -5.68 -20.38 -25.14
N GLY A 115 -5.47 -19.64 -24.04
CA GLY A 115 -5.92 -18.25 -23.89
C GLY A 115 -4.92 -17.19 -24.36
N PHE A 116 -3.71 -17.57 -24.79
CA PHE A 116 -2.73 -16.60 -25.28
C PHE A 116 -2.98 -16.22 -26.73
N SER A 117 -2.93 -14.91 -27.01
CA SER A 117 -2.91 -14.37 -28.37
C SER A 117 -1.85 -13.28 -28.51
N LEU A 118 -1.38 -13.11 -29.75
CA LEU A 118 -0.47 -12.03 -30.10
C LEU A 118 -1.30 -10.81 -30.49
N ASP A 119 -0.89 -9.63 -30.03
CA ASP A 119 -1.44 -8.36 -30.49
C ASP A 119 -0.96 -8.04 -31.92
N LEU A 120 -1.43 -6.91 -32.46
CA LEU A 120 -1.09 -6.45 -33.81
C LEU A 120 0.41 -6.16 -34.00
N SER A 121 1.18 -6.04 -32.91
CA SER A 121 2.62 -5.81 -32.91
C SER A 121 3.42 -7.11 -32.74
N GLY A 122 2.76 -8.26 -32.69
CA GLY A 122 3.39 -9.56 -32.45
C GLY A 122 3.90 -9.73 -31.01
N LEU A 123 3.50 -8.85 -30.09
CA LEU A 123 3.74 -9.01 -28.66
C LEU A 123 2.61 -9.83 -28.05
N PRO A 124 2.84 -10.54 -26.94
CA PRO A 124 1.78 -11.27 -26.30
C PRO A 124 0.86 -10.25 -25.67
N SER A 125 -0.42 -10.43 -25.91
CA SER A 125 -1.46 -9.83 -25.10
C SER A 125 -1.80 -10.80 -23.97
N TRP A 126 -1.93 -10.30 -22.74
CA TRP A 126 -2.55 -11.10 -21.67
C TRP A 126 -4.06 -11.07 -21.93
N ASN A 127 -4.46 -11.76 -23.00
CA ASN A 127 -5.86 -11.99 -23.36
C ASN A 127 -6.41 -13.24 -22.68
N ILE A 128 -5.63 -13.83 -21.77
CA ILE A 128 -6.16 -14.74 -20.77
C ILE A 128 -7.25 -13.98 -20.04
N GLU A 129 -8.45 -14.51 -20.09
CA GLU A 129 -9.54 -14.10 -19.25
C GLU A 129 -9.49 -14.87 -17.94
N LEU A 130 -10.12 -14.34 -16.90
CA LEU A 130 -10.18 -15.01 -15.61
C LEU A 130 -10.81 -16.42 -15.72
N GLY A 131 -11.67 -16.63 -16.73
CA GLY A 131 -12.28 -17.94 -17.05
C GLY A 131 -11.32 -18.98 -17.64
N ASP A 132 -10.16 -18.56 -18.16
CA ASP A 132 -9.16 -19.49 -18.70
C ASP A 132 -8.37 -20.21 -17.59
N ILE A 133 -8.36 -19.66 -16.37
CA ILE A 133 -7.76 -20.29 -15.19
C ILE A 133 -8.72 -21.33 -14.63
N LYS A 134 -8.77 -22.48 -15.31
CA LYS A 134 -9.60 -23.63 -14.93
C LYS A 134 -9.07 -24.33 -13.68
N SER A 135 -7.74 -24.38 -13.53
CA SER A 135 -7.05 -25.07 -12.43
C SER A 135 -6.06 -24.13 -11.73
N PRO A 136 -6.52 -23.21 -10.85
CA PRO A 136 -5.66 -22.19 -10.23
C PRO A 136 -4.40 -22.75 -9.57
N ALA A 137 -4.49 -23.85 -8.82
CA ALA A 137 -3.34 -24.46 -8.16
C ALA A 137 -2.28 -24.98 -9.15
N VAL A 138 -2.69 -25.53 -10.30
CA VAL A 138 -1.78 -25.99 -11.35
C VAL A 138 -1.09 -24.81 -12.01
N THR A 139 -1.86 -23.77 -12.36
CA THR A 139 -1.30 -22.55 -12.95
C THR A 139 -0.36 -21.84 -11.96
N LEU A 140 -0.65 -21.86 -10.66
CA LEU A 140 0.25 -21.34 -9.63
C LEU A 140 1.57 -22.12 -9.59
N ASP A 141 1.52 -23.45 -9.58
CA ASP A 141 2.72 -24.30 -9.64
C ASP A 141 3.55 -24.02 -10.90
N GLU A 142 2.90 -23.84 -12.06
CA GLU A 142 3.58 -23.44 -13.30
C GLU A 142 4.25 -22.07 -13.21
N ILE A 143 3.61 -21.09 -12.55
CA ILE A 143 4.24 -19.77 -12.29
C ILE A 143 5.49 -19.94 -11.42
N PHE A 144 5.40 -20.72 -10.33
CA PHE A 144 6.56 -20.98 -9.47
C PHE A 144 7.67 -21.75 -10.18
N ARG A 145 7.32 -22.68 -11.08
CA ARG A 145 8.28 -23.38 -11.93
C ARG A 145 9.01 -22.42 -12.87
N TYR A 146 8.31 -21.41 -13.40
CA TYR A 146 8.97 -20.35 -14.17
C TYR A 146 9.95 -19.55 -13.31
N LEU A 147 9.55 -19.11 -12.12
CA LEU A 147 10.42 -18.37 -11.20
C LEU A 147 11.69 -19.17 -10.87
N GLU A 148 11.54 -20.47 -10.63
CA GLU A 148 12.66 -21.38 -10.36
C GLU A 148 13.63 -21.52 -11.54
N GLN A 149 13.14 -21.46 -12.78
CA GLN A 149 13.91 -21.68 -14.01
C GLN A 149 14.32 -20.39 -14.73
N ALA A 150 13.95 -19.22 -14.19
CA ALA A 150 14.29 -17.94 -14.79
C ALA A 150 15.81 -17.79 -14.93
N ASP A 151 16.26 -17.15 -16.02
CA ASP A 151 17.67 -16.96 -16.33
C ASP A 151 18.39 -15.95 -15.41
N LYS A 152 17.61 -15.26 -14.57
CA LYS A 152 18.07 -14.39 -13.49
C LYS A 152 17.28 -14.69 -12.22
N PRO A 153 17.88 -14.50 -11.03
CA PRO A 153 17.15 -14.60 -9.77
C PRO A 153 16.01 -13.58 -9.75
N CYS A 154 14.91 -13.95 -9.09
CA CYS A 154 13.69 -13.15 -9.06
C CYS A 154 13.46 -12.55 -7.67
N ILE A 155 12.92 -11.33 -7.63
CA ILE A 155 12.34 -10.74 -6.42
C ILE A 155 10.87 -10.47 -6.71
N VAL A 156 10.00 -11.12 -5.95
CA VAL A 156 8.54 -11.05 -6.10
C VAL A 156 7.96 -10.31 -4.91
N ALA A 157 7.59 -9.06 -5.11
CA ALA A 157 6.86 -8.27 -4.13
C ALA A 157 5.34 -8.44 -4.30
N ILE A 158 4.67 -8.92 -3.26
CA ILE A 158 3.23 -9.06 -3.19
C ILE A 158 2.71 -8.03 -2.17
N ASP A 159 2.03 -6.99 -2.67
CA ASP A 159 1.43 -5.93 -1.84
C ASP A 159 0.00 -6.30 -1.42
N GLU A 160 -0.37 -5.84 -0.23
CA GLU A 160 -1.57 -6.25 0.49
C GLU A 160 -1.67 -7.79 0.66
N PHE A 161 -0.55 -8.46 0.98
CA PHE A 161 -0.46 -9.92 1.09
C PHE A 161 -1.47 -10.54 2.05
N GLN A 162 -1.91 -9.81 3.09
CA GLN A 162 -2.92 -10.33 4.01
C GLN A 162 -4.27 -10.68 3.35
N GLN A 163 -4.54 -10.22 2.13
CA GLN A 163 -5.76 -10.59 1.39
C GLN A 163 -5.90 -12.10 1.23
N VAL A 164 -4.80 -12.85 1.12
CA VAL A 164 -4.83 -14.32 0.97
C VAL A 164 -5.50 -15.03 2.15
N ALA A 165 -5.48 -14.43 3.35
CA ALA A 165 -6.13 -14.98 4.53
C ALA A 165 -7.67 -14.85 4.48
N GLY A 166 -8.20 -13.99 3.61
CA GLY A 166 -9.64 -13.74 3.43
C GLY A 166 -10.28 -14.56 2.30
N TYR A 167 -9.50 -15.33 1.55
CA TYR A 167 -10.03 -16.13 0.44
C TYR A 167 -10.85 -17.32 0.95
N PRO A 168 -11.87 -17.77 0.20
CA PRO A 168 -12.74 -18.88 0.60
C PRO A 168 -12.04 -20.24 0.53
N GLU A 169 -11.01 -20.39 -0.31
CA GLU A 169 -10.27 -21.65 -0.43
C GLU A 169 -9.46 -21.92 0.85
N LYS A 170 -9.46 -23.18 1.29
CA LYS A 170 -8.74 -23.58 2.51
C LYS A 170 -7.27 -23.77 2.20
N SER A 171 -6.42 -23.56 3.21
CA SER A 171 -4.99 -23.90 3.17
C SER A 171 -4.12 -23.12 2.18
N ILE A 172 -4.61 -22.03 1.58
CA ILE A 172 -3.83 -21.21 0.61
C ILE A 172 -2.51 -20.74 1.22
N GLU A 173 -2.52 -20.29 2.48
CA GLU A 173 -1.28 -19.89 3.17
C GLU A 173 -0.26 -21.05 3.23
N ALA A 174 -0.71 -22.27 3.48
CA ALA A 174 0.16 -23.44 3.57
C ALA A 174 0.70 -23.87 2.19
N GLU A 175 -0.14 -23.79 1.16
CA GLU A 175 0.25 -24.06 -0.23
C GLU A 175 1.30 -23.05 -0.70
N LEU A 176 1.04 -21.75 -0.52
CA LEU A 176 1.99 -20.69 -0.85
C LEU A 176 3.30 -20.85 -0.09
N ARG A 177 3.26 -21.10 1.22
CA ARG A 177 4.46 -21.34 2.03
C ARG A 177 5.28 -22.51 1.47
N THR A 178 4.62 -23.58 1.03
CA THR A 178 5.30 -24.76 0.49
C THR A 178 5.99 -24.43 -0.84
N LEU A 179 5.29 -23.74 -1.74
CA LEU A 179 5.85 -23.29 -3.03
C LEU A 179 7.04 -22.34 -2.84
N ILE A 180 6.91 -21.35 -1.95
CA ILE A 180 7.95 -20.38 -1.63
C ILE A 180 9.19 -21.08 -1.03
N GLN A 181 9.00 -22.05 -0.13
CA GLN A 181 10.12 -22.77 0.48
C GLN A 181 10.91 -23.61 -0.54
N HIS A 182 10.28 -24.05 -1.62
CA HIS A 182 10.92 -24.86 -2.66
C HIS A 182 11.44 -24.05 -3.85
N CYS A 183 11.09 -22.77 -3.95
CA CYS A 183 11.61 -21.88 -4.97
C CYS A 183 12.90 -21.21 -4.50
N ARG A 184 14.03 -21.65 -5.03
CA ARG A 184 15.38 -21.19 -4.65
C ARG A 184 15.85 -20.00 -5.47
N ASN A 185 15.36 -19.90 -6.71
CA ASN A 185 15.73 -18.80 -7.61
C ASN A 185 14.85 -17.55 -7.44
N ALA A 186 13.97 -17.52 -6.43
CA ALA A 186 13.12 -16.37 -6.15
C ALA A 186 12.99 -16.07 -4.67
N HIS A 187 13.02 -14.78 -4.33
CA HIS A 187 12.81 -14.27 -2.98
C HIS A 187 11.61 -13.32 -2.95
N PHE A 188 10.92 -13.29 -1.82
CA PHE A 188 9.60 -12.68 -1.73
C PHE A 188 9.59 -11.51 -0.75
N ILE A 189 8.91 -10.43 -1.15
CA ILE A 189 8.56 -9.31 -0.27
C ILE A 189 7.06 -9.35 -0.04
N PHE A 190 6.61 -9.60 1.18
CA PHE A 190 5.21 -9.56 1.57
C PHE A 190 4.91 -8.20 2.20
N ALA A 191 4.27 -7.30 1.46
CA ALA A 191 3.87 -6.00 1.97
C ALA A 191 2.40 -6.03 2.38
N GLY A 192 2.07 -5.37 3.48
CA GLY A 192 0.70 -5.36 3.97
C GLY A 192 0.39 -4.22 4.91
N SER A 193 -0.83 -3.70 4.81
CA SER A 193 -1.26 -2.55 5.59
C SER A 193 -1.98 -2.89 6.90
N GLN A 194 -2.54 -4.09 6.99
CA GLN A 194 -3.21 -4.57 8.19
C GLN A 194 -2.20 -5.22 9.14
N ARG A 195 -1.58 -4.40 9.97
CA ARG A 195 -0.52 -4.80 10.91
C ARG A 195 -0.88 -6.02 11.74
N HIS A 196 -2.14 -6.14 12.17
CA HIS A 196 -2.60 -7.27 12.96
C HIS A 196 -2.60 -8.58 12.17
N LEU A 197 -3.21 -8.62 10.98
CA LEU A 197 -3.24 -9.84 10.15
C LEU A 197 -1.86 -10.24 9.67
N MET A 198 -1.06 -9.28 9.20
CA MET A 198 0.33 -9.54 8.81
C MET A 198 1.16 -10.04 9.99
N GLY A 199 1.03 -9.41 11.16
CA GLY A 199 1.72 -9.84 12.37
C GLY A 199 1.31 -11.25 12.81
N GLU A 200 0.01 -11.57 12.79
CA GLU A 200 -0.49 -12.90 13.09
C GLU A 200 0.09 -13.94 12.13
N MET A 201 0.09 -13.66 10.83
CA MET A 201 0.56 -14.56 9.78
C MET A 201 2.03 -14.98 9.95
N PHE A 202 2.92 -14.04 10.31
CA PHE A 202 4.37 -14.31 10.39
C PHE A 202 4.89 -14.58 11.82
N ILE A 203 4.16 -14.19 12.87
CA ILE A 203 4.61 -14.30 14.27
C ILE A 203 3.82 -15.35 15.07
N SER A 204 2.64 -15.79 14.61
CA SER A 204 1.86 -16.81 15.34
C SER A 204 2.32 -18.23 14.99
N PRO A 205 2.68 -19.08 15.99
CA PRO A 205 3.00 -20.49 15.75
C PRO A 205 1.88 -21.32 15.12
N ALA A 206 0.63 -20.82 15.17
CA ALA A 206 -0.53 -21.49 14.59
C ALA A 206 -0.67 -21.26 13.07
N ARG A 207 0.13 -20.36 12.48
CA ARG A 207 0.04 -19.97 11.07
C ARG A 207 1.16 -20.61 10.23
N PRO A 208 0.91 -20.97 8.96
CA PRO A 208 1.92 -21.63 8.12
C PRO A 208 3.21 -20.83 7.88
N PHE A 209 3.13 -19.49 7.85
CA PHE A 209 4.25 -18.57 7.62
C PHE A 209 5.03 -18.20 8.90
N TYR A 210 4.78 -18.89 10.02
CA TYR A 210 5.48 -18.63 11.28
C TYR A 210 7.01 -18.65 11.10
N GLN A 211 7.66 -17.54 11.46
CA GLN A 211 9.13 -17.36 11.40
C GLN A 211 9.77 -17.61 10.02
N SER A 212 9.01 -17.48 8.93
CA SER A 212 9.54 -17.74 7.58
C SER A 212 10.18 -16.53 6.90
N VAL A 213 10.19 -15.35 7.53
CA VAL A 213 10.63 -14.07 6.93
C VAL A 213 11.34 -13.17 7.93
N SER A 214 12.16 -12.25 7.41
CA SER A 214 12.62 -11.08 8.16
C SER A 214 11.54 -9.99 8.17
N ILE A 215 11.22 -9.40 9.32
CA ILE A 215 10.12 -8.43 9.45
C ILE A 215 10.68 -7.00 9.56
N MET A 216 10.22 -6.11 8.68
CA MET A 216 10.43 -4.68 8.74
C MET A 216 9.14 -3.95 9.07
N HIS A 217 9.17 -3.15 10.12
CA HIS A 217 8.07 -2.25 10.46
C HIS A 217 8.38 -0.83 9.97
N LEU A 218 7.60 -0.31 9.01
CA LEU A 218 7.73 1.10 8.63
C LEU A 218 6.96 1.98 9.61
N LYS A 219 7.66 2.99 10.11
CA LYS A 219 7.12 4.07 10.92
C LYS A 219 6.94 5.33 10.06
N ALA A 220 6.32 6.35 10.63
CA ALA A 220 6.34 7.68 10.04
C ALA A 220 7.80 8.14 9.84
N ILE A 221 8.03 8.90 8.77
CA ILE A 221 9.32 9.54 8.49
C ILE A 221 9.57 10.63 9.54
N ASP A 222 10.83 10.81 9.92
CA ASP A 222 11.21 11.82 10.90
C ASP A 222 10.86 13.23 10.42
N LEU A 223 10.45 14.09 11.35
CA LEU A 223 10.10 15.47 11.04
C LEU A 223 11.28 16.21 10.37
N ASN A 224 12.51 16.03 10.86
CA ASN A 224 13.68 16.74 10.33
C ASN A 224 13.98 16.33 8.89
N ALA A 225 13.80 15.05 8.56
CA ALA A 225 13.95 14.55 7.20
C ALA A 225 12.95 15.22 6.24
N TYR A 226 11.70 15.41 6.68
CA TYR A 226 10.72 16.18 5.91
C TYR A 226 11.06 17.67 5.79
N ILE A 227 11.61 18.27 6.85
CA ILE A 227 12.06 19.67 6.83
C ILE A 227 13.13 19.86 5.76
N GLU A 228 14.15 18.99 5.76
CA GLU A 228 15.23 19.03 4.78
C GLU A 228 14.71 18.78 3.36
N PHE A 229 13.95 17.70 3.17
CA PHE A 229 13.40 17.32 1.87
C PHE A 229 12.55 18.43 1.25
N ALA A 230 11.59 18.97 1.99
CA ALA A 230 10.70 20.00 1.45
C ALA A 230 11.44 21.32 1.23
N SER A 231 12.28 21.75 2.18
CA SER A 231 13.02 23.01 2.05
C SER A 231 13.96 22.99 0.83
N SER A 232 14.65 21.87 0.59
CA SER A 232 15.54 21.68 -0.56
C SER A 232 14.79 21.79 -1.89
N HIS A 233 13.63 21.12 -2.00
CA HIS A 233 12.81 21.10 -3.22
C HIS A 233 12.14 22.45 -3.51
N PHE A 234 11.67 23.17 -2.48
CA PHE A 234 11.20 24.55 -2.62
C PHE A 234 12.32 25.46 -3.11
N LEU A 235 13.51 25.39 -2.48
CA LEU A 235 14.65 26.24 -2.82
C LEU A 235 15.14 26.02 -4.25
N THR A 236 15.29 24.76 -4.66
CA THR A 236 15.68 24.38 -6.03
C THR A 236 14.70 24.91 -7.09
N SER A 237 13.44 25.09 -6.70
CA SER A 237 12.39 25.66 -7.56
C SER A 237 12.29 27.19 -7.50
N GLY A 238 13.19 27.85 -6.76
CA GLY A 238 13.18 29.30 -6.53
C GLY A 238 12.04 29.76 -5.61
N LYS A 239 11.60 28.91 -4.69
CA LYS A 239 10.57 29.17 -3.67
C LYS A 239 11.17 28.96 -2.28
N LYS A 240 10.46 29.36 -1.21
CA LYS A 240 10.82 29.04 0.17
C LYS A 240 9.63 28.42 0.90
N ILE A 241 9.90 27.72 1.99
CA ILE A 241 8.88 27.19 2.91
C ILE A 241 9.38 27.38 4.34
N ASP A 242 8.50 27.84 5.22
CA ASP A 242 8.80 27.95 6.65
C ASP A 242 8.76 26.55 7.30
N THR A 243 9.70 26.28 8.20
CA THR A 243 9.75 24.99 8.93
C THR A 243 8.48 24.72 9.73
N GLU A 244 7.84 25.78 10.24
CA GLU A 244 6.55 25.71 10.97
C GLU A 244 5.41 25.14 10.12
N VAL A 245 5.45 25.32 8.79
CA VAL A 245 4.47 24.68 7.89
C VAL A 245 4.61 23.17 7.99
N ILE A 246 5.84 22.66 7.91
CA ILE A 246 6.15 21.23 7.88
C ILE A 246 5.85 20.60 9.25
N TYR A 247 6.18 21.29 10.34
CA TYR A 247 5.79 20.90 11.69
C TYR A 247 4.26 20.74 11.80
N SER A 248 3.50 21.76 11.37
CA SER A 248 2.03 21.74 11.40
C SER A 248 1.44 20.58 10.58
N LEU A 249 2.00 20.28 9.41
CA LEU A 249 1.58 19.13 8.60
C LEU A 249 1.89 17.80 9.30
N HIS A 250 3.09 17.66 9.87
CA HIS A 250 3.52 16.43 10.53
C HIS A 250 2.68 16.13 11.77
N GLU A 251 2.44 17.14 12.61
CA GLU A 251 1.60 17.03 13.81
C GLU A 251 0.15 16.66 13.45
N ARG A 252 -0.46 17.35 12.49
CA ARG A 252 -1.88 17.13 12.11
C ARG A 252 -2.12 15.77 11.45
N PHE A 253 -1.13 15.22 10.76
CA PHE A 253 -1.28 13.99 9.97
C PHE A 253 -0.35 12.86 10.43
N GLU A 254 0.20 12.98 11.64
CA GLU A 254 1.02 11.96 12.32
C GLU A 254 2.19 11.44 11.48
N GLY A 255 2.79 12.30 10.65
CA GLY A 255 3.90 11.89 9.80
C GLY A 255 3.54 10.91 8.66
N ILE A 256 2.25 10.67 8.39
CA ILE A 256 1.81 9.72 7.36
C ILE A 256 2.13 10.27 5.97
N THR A 257 2.99 9.56 5.25
CA THR A 257 3.64 10.02 4.01
C THR A 257 2.71 10.59 2.96
N TRP A 258 1.60 9.91 2.64
CA TRP A 258 0.68 10.38 1.61
C TRP A 258 0.04 11.73 1.93
N TYR A 259 -0.37 11.97 3.18
CA TYR A 259 -1.03 13.22 3.56
C TYR A 259 -0.05 14.39 3.50
N ILE A 260 1.17 14.18 4.00
CA ILE A 260 2.25 15.18 3.93
C ILE A 260 2.58 15.50 2.48
N GLN A 261 2.84 14.49 1.65
CA GLN A 261 3.14 14.70 0.23
C GLN A 261 1.99 15.39 -0.51
N LYS A 262 0.74 15.03 -0.24
CA LYS A 262 -0.43 15.66 -0.87
C LYS A 262 -0.56 17.13 -0.50
N LEU A 263 -0.34 17.50 0.76
CA LEU A 263 -0.40 18.89 1.21
C LEU A 263 0.79 19.70 0.73
N LEU A 264 2.01 19.14 0.77
CA LEU A 264 3.20 19.78 0.21
C LEU A 264 3.05 20.03 -1.30
N ASN A 265 2.45 19.07 -2.03
CA ASN A 265 2.15 19.24 -3.45
C ASN A 265 1.23 20.46 -3.71
N VAL A 266 0.15 20.60 -2.93
CA VAL A 266 -0.79 21.72 -3.05
C VAL A 266 -0.14 23.04 -2.61
N LEU A 267 0.55 23.06 -1.47
CA LEU A 267 1.26 24.23 -0.96
C LEU A 267 2.33 24.72 -1.95
N PHE A 268 3.07 23.79 -2.56
CA PHE A 268 4.04 24.12 -3.59
C PHE A 268 3.37 24.76 -4.80
N ALA A 269 2.24 24.24 -5.26
CA ALA A 269 1.49 24.81 -6.37
C ALA A 269 0.93 26.21 -6.04
N MET A 270 0.48 26.42 -4.81
CA MET A 270 -0.04 27.70 -4.32
C MET A 270 1.05 28.75 -4.08
N THR A 271 2.32 28.36 -3.99
CA THR A 271 3.44 29.26 -3.71
C THR A 271 4.08 29.74 -5.01
N PRO A 272 3.99 31.04 -5.36
CA PRO A 272 4.66 31.59 -6.53
C PRO A 272 6.19 31.52 -6.41
N LYS A 273 6.87 31.60 -7.55
CA LYS A 273 8.34 31.71 -7.57
C LYS A 273 8.76 33.04 -6.92
N GLY A 274 9.77 33.00 -6.05
CA GLY A 274 10.26 34.13 -5.27
C GLY A 274 9.55 34.30 -3.90
N GLU A 275 8.43 33.61 -3.69
CA GLU A 275 7.62 33.73 -2.47
C GLU A 275 7.94 32.63 -1.44
N THR A 276 7.42 32.83 -0.23
CA THR A 276 7.57 31.91 0.90
C THR A 276 6.24 31.29 1.29
N CYS A 277 6.20 29.95 1.32
CA CYS A 277 5.09 29.19 1.87
C CYS A 277 5.11 29.28 3.40
N ASN A 278 4.11 29.92 3.98
CA ASN A 278 4.00 30.12 5.43
C ASN A 278 2.74 29.45 6.00
N THR A 279 2.63 29.43 7.34
CA THR A 279 1.57 28.71 8.06
C THR A 279 0.15 29.19 7.74
N SER A 280 -0.03 30.42 7.27
CA SER A 280 -1.36 30.94 6.88
C SER A 280 -1.93 30.21 5.65
N MET A 281 -1.08 29.62 4.82
CA MET A 281 -1.47 28.87 3.62
C MET A 281 -1.96 27.45 3.92
N VAL A 282 -1.64 26.89 5.10
CA VAL A 282 -1.92 25.49 5.44
C VAL A 282 -3.42 25.19 5.43
N ASN A 283 -4.23 26.06 6.04
CA ASN A 283 -5.67 25.84 6.09
C ASN A 283 -6.31 25.95 4.70
N ALA A 284 -5.87 26.90 3.87
CA ALA A 284 -6.35 27.05 2.50
C ALA A 284 -5.96 25.84 1.62
N ALA A 285 -4.73 25.32 1.77
CA ALA A 285 -4.31 24.10 1.08
C ALA A 285 -5.11 22.87 1.52
N LEU A 286 -5.39 22.76 2.82
CA LEU A 286 -6.22 21.70 3.37
C LEU A 286 -7.66 21.80 2.85
N GLU A 287 -8.27 22.99 2.88
CA GLU A 287 -9.60 23.22 2.30
C GLU A 287 -9.68 22.82 0.84
N PHE A 288 -8.70 23.24 0.04
CA PHE A 288 -8.61 22.84 -1.36
C PHE A 288 -8.60 21.31 -1.53
N VAL A 289 -7.86 20.59 -0.69
CA VAL A 289 -7.84 19.11 -0.72
C VAL A 289 -9.19 18.53 -0.29
N LEU A 290 -9.78 19.02 0.80
CA LEU A 290 -11.06 18.51 1.30
C LEU A 290 -12.21 18.77 0.32
N ASP A 291 -12.22 19.94 -0.32
CA ASP A 291 -13.20 20.30 -1.34
C ASP A 291 -13.09 19.39 -2.56
N SER A 292 -11.87 19.03 -2.96
CA SER A 292 -11.62 18.09 -4.06
C SER A 292 -12.20 16.69 -3.80
N TYR A 293 -12.36 16.30 -2.53
CA TYR A 293 -12.95 15.03 -2.11
C TYR A 293 -14.39 15.14 -1.59
N SER A 294 -14.97 16.35 -1.49
CA SER A 294 -16.21 16.57 -0.72
C SER A 294 -17.40 15.78 -1.27
N PHE A 295 -17.49 15.64 -2.61
CA PHE A 295 -18.51 14.85 -3.26
C PHE A 295 -18.35 13.36 -2.91
N SER A 296 -17.15 12.80 -3.08
CA SER A 296 -16.86 11.40 -2.74
C SER A 296 -17.08 11.10 -1.26
N TYR A 297 -16.69 12.00 -0.37
CA TYR A 297 -16.93 11.86 1.08
C TYR A 297 -18.41 11.94 1.44
N SER A 298 -19.18 12.80 0.76
CA SER A 298 -20.63 12.86 0.93
C SER A 298 -21.31 11.56 0.49
N GLU A 299 -20.91 10.99 -0.65
CA GLU A 299 -21.41 9.71 -1.15
C GLU A 299 -21.06 8.54 -0.21
N LEU A 300 -19.80 8.47 0.23
CA LEU A 300 -19.36 7.45 1.20
C LEU A 300 -20.16 7.53 2.50
N LEU A 301 -20.38 8.74 3.03
CA LEU A 301 -21.18 8.94 4.23
C LEU A 301 -22.66 8.61 3.97
N PHE A 302 -23.20 8.92 2.79
CA PHE A 302 -24.59 8.64 2.44
C PHE A 302 -24.91 7.13 2.43
N GLN A 303 -23.98 6.32 1.91
CA GLN A 303 -24.11 4.85 1.83
C GLN A 303 -24.06 4.14 3.18
N LEU A 304 -23.62 4.80 4.25
CA LEU A 304 -23.60 4.21 5.58
C LEU A 304 -25.03 4.15 6.17
N PRO A 305 -25.42 3.06 6.84
CA PRO A 305 -26.59 3.05 7.72
C PRO A 305 -26.46 4.11 8.82
N GLU A 306 -27.56 4.69 9.28
CA GLU A 306 -27.57 5.82 10.21
C GLU A 306 -26.75 5.57 11.49
N LYS A 307 -26.93 4.40 12.11
CA LYS A 307 -26.18 3.98 13.30
C LYS A 307 -24.66 3.87 13.07
N GLN A 308 -24.23 3.55 11.84
CA GLN A 308 -22.82 3.55 11.47
C GLN A 308 -22.31 4.98 11.31
N LYS A 309 -23.10 5.91 10.78
CA LYS A 309 -22.75 7.33 10.69
C LYS A 309 -22.58 7.96 12.08
N GLU A 310 -23.55 7.75 12.96
CA GLU A 310 -23.52 8.27 14.35
C GLU A 310 -22.25 7.81 15.08
N LEU A 311 -21.94 6.51 15.01
CA LEU A 311 -20.74 5.96 15.63
C LEU A 311 -19.46 6.49 14.96
N LEU A 312 -19.43 6.62 13.64
CA LEU A 312 -18.27 7.14 12.91
C LEU A 312 -17.96 8.58 13.33
N VAL A 313 -18.99 9.44 13.42
CA VAL A 313 -18.84 10.83 13.88
C VAL A 313 -18.39 10.88 15.34
N ALA A 314 -18.92 10.01 16.21
CA ALA A 314 -18.48 9.90 17.60
C ALA A 314 -16.99 9.53 17.71
N ILE A 315 -16.54 8.53 16.96
CA ILE A 315 -15.13 8.13 16.89
C ILE A 315 -14.26 9.28 16.36
N CYS A 316 -14.75 9.99 15.33
CA CYS A 316 -14.04 11.12 14.73
C CYS A 316 -13.80 12.28 15.73
N LYS A 317 -14.80 12.55 16.59
CA LYS A 317 -14.76 13.60 17.62
C LYS A 317 -13.81 13.27 18.78
N GLU A 318 -13.68 12.01 19.17
CA GLU A 318 -12.65 11.60 20.15
C GLU A 318 -11.25 11.58 19.53
N GLY A 319 -11.13 11.37 18.21
CA GLY A 319 -9.86 11.18 17.50
C GLY A 319 -9.25 9.78 17.74
N HIS A 320 -8.95 9.47 19.00
CA HIS A 320 -8.47 8.17 19.49
C HIS A 320 -9.47 7.57 20.48
N ALA A 321 -10.55 6.99 19.94
CA ALA A 321 -11.67 6.53 20.74
C ALA A 321 -11.36 5.20 21.44
N THR A 322 -11.65 5.10 22.74
CA THR A 322 -11.51 3.86 23.52
C THR A 322 -12.83 3.50 24.19
N ALA A 323 -12.97 2.24 24.60
CA ALA A 323 -14.13 1.77 25.37
C ALA A 323 -15.50 2.18 24.75
N LEU A 324 -15.65 1.98 23.44
CA LEU A 324 -16.83 2.41 22.65
C LEU A 324 -18.16 1.87 23.19
N THR A 325 -18.14 0.72 23.86
CA THR A 325 -19.33 0.07 24.42
C THR A 325 -19.61 0.47 25.88
N SER A 326 -18.79 1.35 26.46
CA SER A 326 -18.99 1.83 27.83
C SER A 326 -20.21 2.74 27.92
N GLY A 327 -20.92 2.69 29.06
CA GLY A 327 -22.06 3.58 29.30
C GLY A 327 -21.70 5.07 29.18
N LYS A 328 -20.46 5.44 29.56
CA LYS A 328 -19.94 6.82 29.42
C LYS A 328 -19.86 7.26 27.96
N PHE A 329 -19.30 6.43 27.07
CA PHE A 329 -19.18 6.75 25.65
C PHE A 329 -20.56 6.80 24.98
N ILE A 330 -21.40 5.80 25.26
CA ILE A 330 -22.76 5.70 24.73
C ILE A 330 -23.59 6.91 25.12
N HIS A 331 -23.57 7.31 26.40
CA HIS A 331 -24.31 8.47 26.88
C HIS A 331 -23.75 9.79 26.31
N ARG A 332 -22.43 9.93 26.21
CA ARG A 332 -21.77 11.15 25.69
C ARG A 332 -22.22 11.47 24.26
N TYR A 333 -22.37 10.45 23.42
CA TYR A 333 -22.70 10.59 22.00
C TYR A 333 -24.14 10.19 21.66
N SER A 334 -25.00 10.01 22.68
CA SER A 334 -26.39 9.62 22.53
C SER A 334 -26.60 8.37 21.66
N LEU A 335 -25.69 7.39 21.78
CA LEU A 335 -25.75 6.15 21.01
C LEU A 335 -26.80 5.20 21.59
N PRO A 336 -27.44 4.32 20.79
CA PRO A 336 -28.61 3.56 21.25
C PRO A 336 -28.32 2.53 22.36
N SER A 337 -27.27 1.72 22.20
CA SER A 337 -26.90 0.65 23.14
C SER A 337 -25.53 0.06 22.83
N ALA A 338 -24.96 -0.69 23.77
CA ALA A 338 -23.68 -1.37 23.57
C ALA A 338 -23.72 -2.39 22.42
N SER A 339 -24.80 -3.16 22.30
CA SER A 339 -24.97 -4.13 21.20
C SER A 339 -25.11 -3.44 19.84
N SER A 340 -25.81 -2.30 19.79
CA SER A 340 -25.92 -1.49 18.58
C SER A 340 -24.56 -0.93 18.15
N VAL A 341 -23.76 -0.45 19.11
CA VAL A 341 -22.40 0.04 18.87
C VAL A 341 -21.50 -1.08 18.35
N GLN A 342 -21.53 -2.27 18.96
CA GLN A 342 -20.74 -3.42 18.49
C GLN A 342 -21.08 -3.81 17.04
N SER A 343 -22.38 -3.88 16.72
CA SER A 343 -22.81 -4.21 15.36
C SER A 343 -22.42 -3.13 14.35
N ALA A 344 -22.55 -1.86 14.70
CA ALA A 344 -22.15 -0.74 13.84
C ALA A 344 -20.63 -0.72 13.63
N LEU A 345 -19.85 -0.93 14.70
CA LEU A 345 -18.40 -0.98 14.67
C LEU A 345 -17.89 -2.09 13.76
N LYS A 346 -18.49 -3.29 13.85
CA LYS A 346 -18.13 -4.42 12.97
C LYS A 346 -18.26 -4.02 11.49
N GLY A 347 -19.38 -3.41 11.11
CA GLY A 347 -19.59 -2.96 9.73
C GLY A 347 -18.67 -1.82 9.30
N LEU A 348 -18.27 -0.93 10.21
CA LEU A 348 -17.29 0.13 9.92
C LEU A 348 -15.87 -0.41 9.72
N LEU A 349 -15.47 -1.42 10.51
CA LEU A 349 -14.19 -2.12 10.36
C LEU A 349 -14.15 -2.91 9.05
N GLU A 350 -15.22 -3.66 8.74
CA GLU A 350 -15.32 -4.45 7.49
C GLU A 350 -15.26 -3.59 6.23
N LYS A 351 -15.75 -2.34 6.31
CA LYS A 351 -15.73 -1.37 5.21
C LYS A 351 -14.51 -0.43 5.23
N ASP A 352 -13.52 -0.68 6.09
CA ASP A 352 -12.31 0.15 6.25
C ASP A 352 -12.57 1.64 6.58
N PHE A 353 -13.72 2.00 7.15
CA PHE A 353 -13.98 3.38 7.61
C PHE A 353 -13.29 3.71 8.93
N VAL A 354 -13.18 2.70 9.79
CA VAL A 354 -12.52 2.76 11.09
C VAL A 354 -11.42 1.71 11.09
N THR A 355 -10.30 2.03 11.71
CA THR A 355 -9.27 1.04 12.03
C THR A 355 -9.08 0.94 13.54
N ARG A 356 -8.52 -0.18 13.99
CA ARG A 356 -8.19 -0.44 15.39
C ARG A 356 -6.69 -0.56 15.55
N GLU A 357 -6.11 0.31 16.36
CA GLU A 357 -4.71 0.24 16.76
C GLU A 357 -4.63 -0.01 18.27
N LYS A 358 -4.08 -1.16 18.66
CA LYS A 358 -4.11 -1.64 20.05
C LYS A 358 -5.54 -1.65 20.59
N ASN A 359 -5.89 -0.73 21.48
CA ASN A 359 -7.21 -0.58 22.12
C ASN A 359 -7.95 0.70 21.67
N GLU A 360 -7.43 1.39 20.67
CA GLU A 360 -7.97 2.65 20.16
C GLU A 360 -8.61 2.44 18.79
N TYR A 361 -9.70 3.17 18.55
CA TYR A 361 -10.43 3.21 17.29
C TYR A 361 -10.35 4.61 16.73
N LEU A 362 -10.08 4.69 15.43
CA LEU A 362 -9.89 5.95 14.73
C LEU A 362 -10.49 5.87 13.33
N VAL A 363 -10.98 7.01 12.84
CA VAL A 363 -11.32 7.14 11.42
C VAL A 363 -10.05 6.92 10.61
N TYR A 364 -10.12 5.94 9.72
CA TYR A 364 -8.96 5.47 8.99
C TYR A 364 -8.38 6.56 8.07
N ASP A 365 -9.23 7.23 7.28
CA ASP A 365 -8.79 8.33 6.42
C ASP A 365 -8.77 9.66 7.18
N ARG A 366 -7.57 10.22 7.42
CA ARG A 366 -7.36 11.50 8.12
C ARG A 366 -7.97 12.71 7.43
N PHE A 367 -8.01 12.74 6.10
CA PHE A 367 -8.71 13.82 5.39
C PHE A 367 -10.22 13.70 5.54
N PHE A 368 -10.75 12.48 5.49
CA PHE A 368 -12.16 12.26 5.75
C PHE A 368 -12.54 12.61 7.20
N ALA A 369 -11.68 12.27 8.17
CA ALA A 369 -11.85 12.67 9.56
C ALA A 369 -11.91 14.19 9.70
N GLU A 370 -10.99 14.91 9.08
CA GLU A 370 -10.98 16.38 9.09
C GLU A 370 -12.23 16.98 8.44
N TRP A 371 -12.66 16.41 7.30
CA TRP A 371 -13.90 16.80 6.64
C TRP A 371 -15.13 16.59 7.53
N LEU A 372 -15.20 15.46 8.25
CA LEU A 372 -16.28 15.17 9.20
C LEU A 372 -16.31 16.18 10.34
N ARG A 373 -15.16 16.49 10.96
CA ARG A 373 -15.08 17.46 12.08
C ARG A 373 -15.53 18.86 11.72
N ARG A 374 -15.33 19.26 10.46
CA ARG A 374 -15.76 20.59 9.96
C ARG A 374 -17.26 20.65 9.72
N ARG A 375 -17.91 19.50 9.48
CA ARG A 375 -19.32 19.42 9.08
C ARG A 375 -20.25 19.02 10.24
N PHE A 376 -19.76 18.34 11.27
CA PHE A 376 -20.53 17.82 12.41
C PHE A 376 -19.83 18.06 13.75
#